data_AF-A0A955QS29-F1
#
_entry.id   AF-A0A955QS29-F1
#
_cell.length_a   1.000
_cell.length_b   1.000
_cell.length_c   1.000
_cell.angle_alpha   90.00
_cell.angle_beta   90.00
_cell.angle_gamma   90.00
#
_symmetry.space_group_name_H-M   'P 1'
#
loop_
_entity.id
_entity.type
_entity.pdbx_description
1 polymer ?
#
loop_
_entity_poly.entity_id
_entity_poly.type
_entity_poly.pdbx_seq_one_letter_code
_entity_poly.pdbx_strand_id
1 'polypeptide(L)' 'VHHKLGNHSEAASLLRNAVEKAPTHPLLNYHYGVVSLQAGDSRTAQKHIELALQSGSGFEHEMEARELLASLTNPS' A
#
# COMPACT_ATOMS: atom_id res chain seq x y z
N VAL A 1 16.05 11.02 -16.75
CA VAL A 1 16.03 10.27 -15.47
C VAL A 1 14.57 9.85 -15.19
N HIS A 2 14.12 8.69 -15.69
CA HIS A 2 12.70 8.24 -15.61
C HIS A 2 12.50 6.87 -14.93
N HIS A 3 13.59 6.23 -14.49
CA HIS A 3 13.59 4.79 -14.20
C HIS A 3 12.79 4.37 -12.96
N LYS A 4 12.69 5.21 -11.92
CA LYS A 4 11.94 4.85 -10.71
C LYS A 4 10.42 4.98 -10.89
N LEU A 5 9.95 6.03 -11.57
CA LEU A 5 8.52 6.27 -11.79
C LEU A 5 7.88 5.21 -12.72
N GLY A 6 8.62 4.74 -13.73
CA GLY A 6 8.16 3.69 -14.63
C GLY A 6 7.91 2.36 -13.91
N ASN A 7 8.84 1.95 -13.05
CA ASN A 7 8.77 0.66 -12.35
C ASN A 7 7.68 0.64 -11.27
N HIS A 8 7.45 1.75 -10.57
CA HIS A 8 6.40 1.83 -9.55
C HIS A 8 4.99 1.75 -10.18
N SER A 9 4.81 2.32 -11.38
CA SER A 9 3.51 2.31 -12.08
C SER A 9 3.10 0.91 -12.56
N GLU A 10 4.06 0.13 -13.05
CA GLU A 10 3.82 -1.26 -13.45
C GLU A 10 3.55 -2.16 -12.23
N ALA A 11 4.36 -2.03 -11.17
CA ALA A 11 4.15 -2.75 -9.91
C ALA A 11 2.79 -2.42 -9.28
N ALA A 12 2.38 -1.14 -9.30
CA ALA A 12 1.06 -0.71 -8.84
C ALA A 12 -0.06 -1.38 -9.65
N SER A 13 0.11 -1.53 -10.97
CA SER A 13 -0.88 -2.16 -11.83
C SER A 13 -1.04 -3.66 -11.53
N LEU A 14 0.06 -4.37 -11.30
CA LEU A 14 0.04 -5.79 -10.92
C LEU A 14 -0.60 -5.99 -9.56
N LEU A 15 -0.23 -5.16 -8.58
CA LEU A 15 -0.80 -5.21 -7.22
C LEU A 15 -2.27 -4.83 -7.21
N ARG A 16 -2.71 -3.86 -8.04
CA ARG A 16 -4.12 -3.53 -8.23
C ARG A 16 -4.94 -4.76 -8.65
N ASN A 17 -4.48 -5.47 -9.68
CA ASN A 17 -5.16 -6.70 -10.13
C ASN A 17 -5.16 -7.79 -9.04
N ALA A 18 -4.12 -7.86 -8.21
CA ALA A 18 -4.03 -8.82 -7.12
C ALA A 18 -5.03 -8.49 -5.99
N VAL A 19 -5.13 -7.22 -5.58
CA VAL A 19 -6.12 -6.80 -4.57
C VAL A 19 -7.55 -6.89 -5.10
N GLU A 20 -7.78 -6.72 -6.39
CA GLU A 20 -9.10 -6.96 -7.00
C GLU A 20 -9.53 -8.44 -6.89
N LYS A 21 -8.58 -9.38 -6.97
CA LYS A 21 -8.85 -10.82 -6.81
C LYS A 21 -8.91 -11.29 -5.36
N ALA A 22 -8.22 -10.59 -4.46
CA ALA A 22 -8.14 -10.95 -3.05
C ALA A 22 -8.22 -9.68 -2.17
N PRO A 23 -9.40 -9.03 -2.10
CA PRO A 23 -9.56 -7.70 -1.52
C PRO A 23 -9.32 -7.65 -0.01
N THR A 24 -9.43 -8.79 0.68
CA THR A 24 -9.24 -8.90 2.13
C THR A 24 -7.84 -9.37 2.52
N HIS A 25 -6.95 -9.65 1.56
CA HIS A 25 -5.62 -10.16 1.85
C HIS A 25 -4.72 -9.03 2.39
N PRO A 26 -4.20 -9.14 3.63
CA PRO A 26 -3.46 -8.03 4.25
C PRO A 26 -2.17 -7.68 3.52
N LEU A 27 -1.34 -8.68 3.16
CA LEU A 27 -0.07 -8.40 2.47
C LEU A 27 -0.25 -7.74 1.10
N LEU A 28 -1.26 -8.13 0.32
CA LEU A 28 -1.50 -7.51 -1.00
C LEU A 28 -1.93 -6.06 -0.86
N ASN A 29 -2.83 -5.78 0.10
CA ASN A 29 -3.22 -4.41 0.42
C ASN A 29 -2.03 -3.59 0.94
N TYR A 30 -1.20 -4.18 1.80
CA TYR A 30 0.02 -3.53 2.30
C TYR A 30 0.97 -3.15 1.17
N HIS A 31 1.39 -4.11 0.34
CA HIS A 31 2.31 -3.84 -0.76
C HIS A 31 1.73 -2.88 -1.78
N TYR A 32 0.43 -2.98 -2.08
CA TYR A 32 -0.21 -2.02 -2.98
C TYR A 32 -0.18 -0.61 -2.41
N GLY A 33 -0.42 -0.46 -1.11
CA GLY A 33 -0.31 0.82 -0.41
C GLY A 33 1.10 1.41 -0.48
N VAL A 34 2.12 0.61 -0.18
CA VAL A 34 3.54 1.02 -0.23
C VAL A 34 3.95 1.47 -1.64
N VAL A 35 3.64 0.66 -2.66
CA VAL A 35 4.01 1.00 -4.05
C VAL A 35 3.26 2.25 -4.52
N SER A 36 1.99 2.41 -4.12
CA SER A 36 1.22 3.62 -4.43
C SER A 36 1.85 4.87 -3.80
N LEU A 37 2.36 4.77 -2.57
CA LEU A 37 3.08 5.87 -1.92
C LEU A 37 4.37 6.22 -2.68
N GLN A 38 5.14 5.22 -3.10
CA GLN A 38 6.35 5.40 -3.92
C GLN A 38 6.05 5.95 -5.32
N ALA A 39 4.84 5.77 -5.82
CA ALA A 39 4.34 6.36 -7.06
C ALA A 39 3.79 7.79 -6.87
N GLY A 40 3.71 8.28 -5.62
CA GLY A 40 3.18 9.61 -5.28
C GLY A 40 1.66 9.64 -5.07
N ASP A 41 0.97 8.49 -5.07
CA ASP A 41 -0.45 8.39 -4.78
C ASP A 41 -0.69 8.07 -3.30
N SER A 42 -0.53 9.09 -2.47
CA SER A 42 -0.75 9.00 -1.02
C SER A 42 -2.18 8.62 -0.64
N ARG A 43 -3.17 8.91 -1.51
CA ARG A 43 -4.58 8.60 -1.24
C ARG A 43 -4.84 7.10 -1.37
N THR A 44 -4.36 6.49 -2.45
CA THR A 44 -4.42 5.03 -2.63
C THR A 44 -3.56 4.33 -1.59
N ALA A 45 -2.39 4.90 -1.26
CA ALA A 45 -1.55 4.39 -0.18
C ALA A 45 -2.31 4.27 1.14
N GLN A 46 -2.87 5.38 1.63
CA GLN A 46 -3.59 5.42 2.89
C GLN A 46 -4.71 4.37 2.93
N LYS A 47 -5.57 4.36 1.90
CA LYS A 47 -6.70 3.42 1.82
C LYS A 47 -6.26 1.96 1.94
N HIS A 48 -5.22 1.56 1.21
CA HIS A 48 -4.81 0.16 1.17
C HIS A 48 -3.97 -0.25 2.39
N ILE A 49 -3.22 0.67 2.99
CA ILE A 49 -2.58 0.43 4.29
C ILE A 49 -3.66 0.25 5.39
N GLU A 50 -4.73 1.07 5.40
CA GLU A 50 -5.86 0.88 6.32
C GLU A 50 -6.53 -0.48 6.14
N LEU A 51 -6.78 -0.90 4.89
CA LEU A 51 -7.36 -2.23 4.59
C LEU A 51 -6.47 -3.37 5.07
N ALA A 52 -5.14 -3.24 4.94
CA ALA A 52 -4.21 -4.25 5.44
C ALA A 52 -4.32 -4.42 6.96
N LEU A 53 -4.43 -3.31 7.70
CA LEU A 53 -4.58 -3.29 9.15
C LEU A 53 -5.97 -3.75 9.63
N GLN A 54 -7.00 -3.66 8.78
CA GLN A 54 -8.36 -4.11 9.09
C GLN A 54 -8.52 -5.64 9.05
N SER A 55 -7.56 -6.39 8.51
CA SER A 55 -7.69 -7.86 8.39
C SER A 55 -7.76 -8.59 9.73
N GLY A 56 -7.43 -7.93 10.86
CA GLY A 56 -7.49 -8.47 12.22
C GLY A 56 -6.49 -9.60 12.51
N SER A 57 -5.78 -10.06 11.48
CA SER A 57 -4.76 -11.10 11.53
C SER A 57 -3.41 -10.40 11.45
N GLY A 58 -2.56 -10.56 12.47
CA GLY A 58 -1.22 -9.99 12.41
C GLY A 58 -0.48 -10.52 11.20
N PHE A 59 -0.01 -9.61 10.35
CA PHE A 59 0.80 -9.92 9.18
C PHE A 59 2.22 -9.39 9.37
N GLU A 60 3.16 -9.93 8.60
CA GLU A 60 4.60 -9.65 8.74
C GLU A 60 4.94 -8.15 8.82
N HIS A 61 4.18 -7.31 8.12
CA HIS A 61 4.40 -5.86 8.04
C HIS A 61 3.38 -5.02 8.83
N GLU A 62 2.67 -5.58 9.81
CA GLU A 62 1.63 -4.84 10.54
C GLU A 62 2.18 -3.58 11.24
N MET A 63 3.34 -3.69 11.89
CA MET A 63 3.95 -2.56 12.60
C MET A 63 4.37 -1.45 11.63
N GLU A 64 5.02 -1.82 10.52
CA GLU A 64 5.41 -0.87 9.46
C GLU A 64 4.19 -0.21 8.82
N ALA A 65 3.11 -0.97 8.59
CA ALA A 65 1.84 -0.43 8.09
C ALA A 65 1.23 0.61 9.05
N ARG A 66 1.30 0.39 10.38
CA ARG A 66 0.84 1.37 11.37
C ARG A 66 1.65 2.65 11.34
N GLU A 67 2.98 2.53 11.24
CA GLU A 67 3.89 3.68 11.16
C GLU A 67 3.65 4.49 9.87
N LEU A 68 3.53 3.80 8.73
CA LEU A 68 3.22 4.43 7.46
C LEU A 68 1.87 5.16 7.52
N LEU A 69 0.83 4.52 8.05
CA LEU A 69 -0.48 5.17 8.17
C LEU A 69 -0.40 6.42 9.04
N ALA A 70 0.29 6.36 10.18
CA ALA A 70 0.48 7.50 11.06
C ALA A 70 1.19 8.68 10.37
N SER A 71 2.17 8.39 9.49
CA SER A 71 2.87 9.39 8.68
C SER A 71 1.98 10.01 7.59
N LEU A 72 1.03 9.25 7.04
CA LEU A 72 0.10 9.71 6.01
C LEU A 72 -1.04 10.56 6.58
N THR A 73 -1.48 10.27 7.81
CA THR A 73 -2.61 10.97 8.45
C THR A 73 -2.21 12.23 9.22
N ASN A 74 -0.93 12.40 9.56
CA ASN A 74 -0.42 13.58 10.24
C ASN A 74 0.57 14.35 9.33
N PRO A 75 0.09 14.99 8.24
CA PRO A 75 0.94 15.88 7.48
C PRO A 75 1.30 17.08 8.38
N SER A 76 2.60 17.23 8.67
CA SER A 76 3.15 18.38 9.40
C SER A 76 2.98 19.68 8.61
#